data_AF-A0A1H4CYE6-F1
#
_entry.id   AF-A0A1H4CYE6-F1
#
_cell.length_a   1.000
_cell.length_b   1.000
_cell.length_c   1.000
_cell.angle_alpha   90.00
_cell.angle_beta   90.00
_cell.angle_gamma   90.00
#
_symmetry.space_group_name_H-M   'P 1'
#
loop_
_entity.id
_entity.type
_entity.pdbx_description
1 polymer ?
#
loop_
_entity_poly.entity_id
_entity_poly.type
_entity_poly.pdbx_seq_one_letter_code
_entity_poly.pdbx_strand_id
1 'polypeptide(L)'
;MKDSQAPTGNIVASLVFFGVTAAIAIILFIDAFVMWLASLTGSVAVAALITGGFFAVLAAVVYLLSVRSAVKYVRDRIDTVYEVASRVKEGYDWLSDKFSFLSFLRKSR
;
A
#
# COMPACT_ATOMS: atom_id res chain seq x y z
N MET A 1 -35.54 27.70 9.06
CA MET A 1 -34.25 27.74 9.77
C MET A 1 -33.47 26.54 9.25
N LYS A 2 -32.35 26.74 8.56
CA LYS A 2 -31.58 25.67 7.92
C LYS A 2 -30.69 25.03 8.99
N ASP A 3 -31.02 23.81 9.39
CA ASP A 3 -30.23 23.04 10.34
C ASP A 3 -28.82 22.80 9.79
N SER A 4 -27.85 23.27 10.55
CA SER A 4 -26.43 23.11 10.33
C SER A 4 -26.07 21.63 10.35
N GLN A 5 -25.96 21.03 9.16
CA GLN A 5 -25.47 19.68 8.98
C GLN A 5 -23.98 19.65 9.39
N ALA A 6 -23.66 18.78 10.34
CA ALA A 6 -22.38 18.70 11.04
C ALA A 6 -21.14 18.70 10.09
N PRO A 7 -20.03 19.37 10.47
CA PRO A 7 -18.86 19.62 9.62
C PRO A 7 -18.02 18.37 9.26
N THR A 8 -18.34 17.20 9.78
CA THR A 8 -17.55 15.96 9.57
C THR A 8 -17.73 15.36 8.17
N GLY A 9 -18.89 15.53 7.54
CA GLY A 9 -19.18 14.99 6.20
C GLY A 9 -18.43 15.70 5.06
N ASN A 10 -17.94 16.92 5.29
CA ASN A 10 -17.36 17.76 4.25
C ASN A 10 -15.86 17.52 4.01
N ILE A 11 -15.13 16.96 4.99
CA ILE A 11 -13.70 16.69 4.88
C ILE A 11 -13.44 15.54 3.90
N VAL A 12 -14.17 14.43 4.05
CA VAL A 12 -14.05 13.28 3.13
C VAL A 12 -14.50 13.66 1.73
N ALA A 13 -15.61 14.40 1.61
CA ALA A 13 -16.10 14.88 0.31
C ALA A 13 -15.08 15.82 -0.37
N SER A 14 -14.48 16.75 0.37
CA SER A 14 -13.46 17.67 -0.13
C SER A 14 -12.16 16.94 -0.50
N LEU A 15 -11.77 15.91 0.25
CA LEU A 15 -10.59 15.08 -0.06
C LEU A 15 -10.79 14.28 -1.36
N VAL A 16 -11.99 13.72 -1.57
CA VAL A 16 -12.34 13.03 -2.81
C VAL A 16 -12.34 14.02 -3.98
N PHE A 17 -12.95 15.20 -3.81
CA PHE A 17 -12.99 16.21 -4.87
C PHE A 17 -11.60 16.73 -5.21
N PHE A 18 -10.75 16.92 -4.20
CA PHE A 18 -9.34 17.26 -4.39
C PHE A 18 -8.59 16.15 -5.12
N GLY A 19 -8.77 14.89 -4.72
CA GLY A 19 -8.16 13.73 -5.39
C GLY A 19 -8.56 13.62 -6.86
N VAL A 20 -9.85 13.82 -7.17
CA VAL A 20 -10.35 13.85 -8.56
C VAL A 20 -9.74 15.02 -9.33
N THR A 21 -9.72 16.22 -8.74
CA THR A 21 -9.14 17.41 -9.39
C THR A 21 -7.64 17.23 -9.65
N ALA A 22 -6.90 16.68 -8.68
CA ALA A 22 -5.49 16.36 -8.81
C ALA A 22 -5.25 15.31 -9.90
N ALA A 23 -6.07 14.26 -9.96
CA ALA A 23 -5.98 13.25 -11.02
C ALA A 23 -6.21 13.86 -12.41
N ILE A 24 -7.23 14.70 -12.56
CA ILE A 24 -7.51 15.40 -13.82
C ILE A 24 -6.34 16.33 -14.19
N ALA A 25 -5.82 17.09 -13.23
CA ALA A 25 -4.69 17.99 -13.47
C ALA A 25 -3.45 17.22 -13.94
N ILE A 26 -3.17 16.05 -13.36
CA ILE A 26 -2.06 15.18 -13.78
C ILE A 26 -2.29 14.68 -15.22
N ILE A 27 -3.49 14.22 -15.54
CA ILE A 27 -3.82 13.73 -16.90
C ILE A 27 -3.62 14.85 -17.93
N LEU A 28 -4.16 16.04 -17.67
CA LEU A 28 -4.03 17.19 -18.56
C LEU A 28 -2.58 17.65 -18.70
N PHE A 29 -1.80 17.58 -17.62
CA PHE A 29 -0.38 17.92 -17.66
C PHE A 29 0.41 16.96 -18.55
N ILE A 30 0.14 15.65 -18.45
CA ILE A 30 0.77 14.64 -19.29
C ILE A 30 0.38 14.85 -20.76
N ASP A 31 -0.90 15.10 -21.04
CA ASP A 31 -1.38 15.35 -22.40
C ASP A 31 -0.73 16.60 -23.02
N ALA A 32 -0.66 17.71 -22.27
CA ALA A 32 0.03 18.92 -22.69
C ALA A 32 1.53 18.69 -22.95
N PHE A 33 2.18 17.87 -22.11
CA PHE A 33 3.58 17.50 -22.32
C PHE A 33 3.78 16.66 -23.58
N VAL A 34 2.87 15.71 -23.85
CA VAL A 34 2.88 14.92 -25.09
C VAL A 34 2.70 15.83 -26.30
N MET A 35 1.76 16.78 -26.26
CA MET A 35 1.57 17.75 -27.35
C MET A 35 2.78 18.65 -27.56
N TRP A 36 3.43 19.08 -26.48
CA TRP A 36 4.67 19.85 -26.57
C TRP A 36 5.78 19.04 -27.25
N LEU A 37 5.97 17.77 -26.87
CA LEU A 37 6.91 16.87 -27.55
C LEU A 37 6.53 16.64 -29.01
N ALA A 38 5.24 16.50 -29.30
CA ALA A 38 4.72 16.28 -30.65
C ALA A 38 5.02 17.47 -31.56
N SER A 39 4.98 18.70 -31.02
CA SER A 39 5.40 19.91 -31.74
C SER A 39 6.88 19.88 -32.12
N LEU A 40 7.74 19.29 -31.28
CA LEU A 40 9.18 19.17 -31.53
C LEU A 40 9.52 18.00 -32.49
N THR A 41 8.80 16.88 -32.39
CA THR A 41 9.07 15.67 -33.20
C THR A 41 8.28 15.63 -34.51
N GLY A 42 7.27 16.50 -34.67
CA GLY A 42 6.34 16.49 -35.80
C GLY A 42 5.36 15.31 -35.80
N SER A 43 5.32 14.49 -34.73
CA SER A 43 4.44 13.32 -34.64
C SER A 43 3.97 13.04 -33.22
N VAL A 44 2.65 13.03 -33.04
CA VAL A 44 1.99 12.68 -31.77
C VAL A 44 2.29 11.25 -31.36
N ALA A 45 2.37 10.31 -32.31
CA ALA A 45 2.66 8.90 -32.02
C ALA A 45 4.07 8.72 -31.43
N VAL A 46 5.06 9.39 -32.01
CA VAL A 46 6.45 9.34 -31.53
C VAL A 46 6.57 10.00 -30.16
N ALA A 47 5.91 11.15 -29.97
CA ALA A 47 5.86 11.86 -28.69
C ALA A 47 5.23 11.03 -27.57
N ALA A 48 4.09 10.38 -27.84
CA ALA A 48 3.41 9.52 -26.91
C ALA A 48 4.25 8.27 -26.56
N LEU A 49 4.95 7.68 -27.54
CA LEU A 49 5.84 6.55 -27.30
C LEU A 49 7.04 6.92 -26.42
N ILE A 50 7.65 8.08 -26.64
CA ILE A 50 8.78 8.54 -25.83
C ILE A 50 8.31 8.82 -24.39
N THR A 51 7.21 9.55 -24.24
CA THR A 51 6.65 9.92 -22.94
C THR A 51 6.20 8.66 -22.17
N GLY A 52 5.46 7.77 -22.83
CA GLY A 52 5.01 6.51 -22.25
C GLY A 52 6.16 5.56 -21.93
N GLY A 53 7.17 5.47 -22.80
CA GLY A 53 8.36 4.66 -22.57
C GLY A 53 9.17 5.12 -21.34
N PHE A 54 9.37 6.44 -21.21
CA PHE A 54 10.04 7.00 -20.03
C PHE A 54 9.27 6.71 -18.74
N PHE A 55 7.95 6.89 -18.78
CA PHE A 55 7.09 6.62 -17.62
C PHE A 55 7.07 5.13 -17.25
N ALA A 56 7.08 4.23 -18.24
CA ALA A 56 7.15 2.79 -18.02
C ALA A 56 8.47 2.36 -17.37
N VAL A 57 9.60 2.92 -17.80
CA VAL A 57 10.91 2.65 -17.18
C VAL A 57 10.94 3.17 -15.75
N LEU A 58 10.45 4.38 -15.49
CA LEU A 58 10.34 4.91 -14.12
C LEU A 58 9.44 4.04 -13.26
N ALA A 59 8.28 3.62 -13.76
CA ALA A 59 7.38 2.71 -13.05
C ALA A 59 8.07 1.37 -12.73
N ALA A 60 8.85 0.81 -13.66
CA ALA A 60 9.62 -0.40 -13.43
C ALA A 60 10.72 -0.19 -12.38
N VAL A 61 11.43 0.94 -12.39
CA VAL A 61 12.44 1.28 -11.37
C VAL A 61 11.79 1.45 -10.00
N VAL A 62 10.69 2.19 -9.89
CA VAL A 62 9.95 2.36 -8.64
C VAL A 62 9.41 1.02 -8.15
N TYR A 63 8.89 0.18 -9.04
CA TYR A 63 8.44 -1.16 -8.68
C TYR A 63 9.60 -1.99 -8.14
N LEU A 64 10.73 -2.05 -8.84
CA LEU A 64 11.90 -2.77 -8.38
C LEU A 64 12.44 -2.17 -7.06
N LEU A 65 12.52 -0.86 -6.89
CA LEU A 65 13.02 -0.26 -5.65
C LEU A 65 12.04 -0.45 -4.49
N SER A 66 10.76 -0.10 -4.65
CA SER A 66 9.74 -0.23 -3.61
C SER A 66 9.47 -1.68 -3.26
N VAL A 67 9.22 -2.54 -4.25
CA VAL A 67 8.89 -3.96 -3.98
C VAL A 67 10.13 -4.74 -3.59
N ARG A 68 11.27 -4.60 -4.28
CA ARG A 68 12.49 -5.36 -3.91
C ARG A 68 13.09 -4.87 -2.59
N SER A 69 13.02 -3.58 -2.27
CA SER A 69 13.49 -3.08 -0.96
C SER A 69 12.51 -3.45 0.15
N ALA A 70 11.19 -3.37 -0.09
CA ALA A 70 10.22 -3.89 0.86
C ALA A 70 10.43 -5.40 1.10
N VAL A 71 10.69 -6.18 0.06
CA VAL A 71 11.01 -7.62 0.16
C VAL A 71 12.31 -7.87 0.94
N LYS A 72 13.34 -7.03 0.79
CA LYS A 72 14.58 -7.14 1.59
C LYS A 72 14.35 -6.77 3.06
N TYR A 73 13.58 -5.73 3.34
CA TYR A 73 13.27 -5.30 4.71
C TYR A 73 12.36 -6.31 5.45
N VAL A 74 11.42 -6.94 4.73
CA VAL A 74 10.61 -8.04 5.26
C VAL A 74 11.46 -9.28 5.56
N ARG A 75 12.49 -9.57 4.75
CA ARG A 75 13.36 -10.74 4.95
C ARG A 75 14.15 -10.68 6.25
N ASP A 76 14.70 -9.51 6.59
CA ASP A 76 15.42 -9.28 7.86
C ASP A 76 14.48 -9.38 9.08
N ARG A 77 13.22 -8.96 8.93
CA ARG A 77 12.20 -9.04 9.99
C ARG A 77 11.69 -10.47 10.22
N ILE A 78 11.73 -11.33 9.20
CA ILE A 78 11.32 -12.74 9.31
C ILE A 78 12.27 -13.52 10.23
N ASP A 79 13.56 -13.21 10.24
CA ASP A 79 14.51 -13.88 11.16
C ASP A 79 14.20 -13.58 12.63
N THR A 80 13.79 -12.35 12.96
CA THR A 80 13.35 -12.01 14.33
C THR A 80 11.98 -12.61 14.66
N VAL A 81 11.07 -12.72 13.70
CA VAL A 81 9.73 -13.31 13.92
C VAL A 81 9.79 -14.85 14.02
N TYR A 82 10.78 -15.49 13.40
CA TYR A 82 11.03 -16.93 13.61
C TYR A 82 11.48 -17.24 15.05
N GLU A 83 12.20 -16.31 15.71
CA GLU A 83 12.49 -16.43 17.14
C GLU A 83 11.21 -16.40 17.99
N VAL A 84 10.23 -15.56 17.60
CA VAL A 84 8.94 -15.46 18.30
C VAL A 84 8.07 -16.71 18.06
N ALA A 85 8.11 -17.30 16.87
CA ALA A 85 7.37 -18.54 16.57
C ALA A 85 7.85 -19.72 17.43
N SER A 86 9.17 -19.81 17.70
CA SER A 86 9.72 -20.83 18.60
C SER A 86 9.18 -20.66 20.04
N ARG A 87 9.06 -19.43 20.54
CA ARG A 87 8.54 -19.15 21.90
C ARG A 87 7.03 -19.31 22.03
N VAL A 88 6.26 -19.09 20.96
CA VAL A 88 4.81 -19.35 20.95
C VAL A 88 4.53 -20.86 21.02
N LYS A 89 5.38 -21.69 20.40
CA LYS A 89 5.25 -23.15 20.46
C LYS A 89 5.45 -23.69 21.89
N GLU A 90 6.42 -23.16 22.63
CA GLU A 90 6.66 -23.48 24.05
C GLU A 90 5.50 -23.03 24.96
N GLY A 91 4.88 -21.88 24.66
CA GLY A 91 3.70 -21.40 25.39
C GLY A 91 2.46 -22.28 25.22
N TYR A 92 2.30 -22.93 24.07
CA TYR A 92 1.19 -23.86 23.81
C TYR A 92 1.32 -25.17 24.61
N ASP A 93 2.53 -25.75 24.69
CA ASP A 93 2.75 -26.94 25.51
C ASP A 93 2.51 -26.64 26.99
N TRP A 94 3.00 -25.51 27.51
CA TRP A 94 2.77 -25.10 28.89
C TRP A 94 1.27 -24.85 29.22
N LEU A 95 0.52 -24.25 28.29
CA LEU A 95 -0.92 -24.06 28.46
C LEU A 95 -1.70 -25.39 28.43
N SER A 96 -1.28 -26.33 27.59
CA SER A 96 -1.89 -27.66 27.51
C SER A 96 -1.70 -28.45 28.82
N ASP A 97 -0.52 -28.32 29.44
CA ASP A 97 -0.17 -29.01 30.68
C ASP A 97 -1.01 -28.47 31.86
N LYS A 98 -1.15 -27.13 31.97
CA LYS A 98 -2.04 -26.50 32.97
C LYS A 98 -3.51 -26.85 32.78
N PHE A 99 -3.99 -26.96 31.55
CA PHE A 99 -5.37 -27.37 31.29
C PHE A 99 -5.62 -28.83 31.68
N SER A 100 -4.65 -29.71 31.43
CA SER A 100 -4.72 -31.11 31.86
C SER A 100 -4.84 -31.21 33.39
N PHE A 101 -4.04 -30.42 34.11
CA PHE A 101 -4.07 -30.36 35.57
C PHE A 101 -5.41 -29.86 36.12
N LEU A 102 -6.00 -28.82 35.51
CA LEU A 102 -7.33 -28.33 35.89
C LEU A 102 -8.45 -29.34 35.60
N SER A 103 -8.32 -30.11 34.52
CA SER A 103 -9.28 -31.18 34.20
C SER A 103 -9.20 -32.34 35.21
N PHE A 104 -8.00 -32.65 35.71
CA PHE A 104 -7.79 -33.64 36.75
C PHE A 104 -8.42 -33.22 38.08
N LEU A 105 -8.26 -31.95 38.49
CA LEU A 105 -8.91 -31.42 39.70
C LEU A 105 -10.44 -31.41 39.60
N ARG A 106 -11.00 -31.26 38.40
CA ARG A 106 -12.45 -31.36 38.17
C ARG A 106 -12.95 -32.80 38.23
N LYS A 107 -12.14 -33.77 37.80
CA LYS A 107 -12.48 -35.20 37.79
C LYS A 107 -12.43 -35.83 39.19
N SER A 108 -11.63 -35.26 40.10
CA SER A 108 -11.42 -35.76 41.46
C SER A 108 -12.45 -35.24 42.50
N ARG A 109 -13.48 -34.49 42.08
CA ARG A 109 -14.59 -34.07 42.93
C ARG A 109 -15.86 -34.81 42.56
#